data_AF-A0A096CF70-F1
#
_entry.id   AF-A0A096CF70-F1
#
_cell.length_a   1.000
_cell.length_b   1.000
_cell.length_c   1.000
_cell.angle_alpha   90.00
_cell.angle_beta   90.00
_cell.angle_gamma   90.00
#
_symmetry.space_group_name_H-M   'P 1'
#
loop_
_entity.id
_entity.type
_entity.pdbx_description
1 polymer ?
#
loop_
_entity_poly.entity_id
_entity_poly.type
_entity_poly.pdbx_seq_one_letter_code
_entity_poly.pdbx_strand_id
1 'polypeptide(L)'
;MLELGEEKRPLPVLLVSASQGTGVTELCEELERQYLLLNGNGELARRRALRLRSELLTLVREGIEQRLLRPLLDSPMFAQSLERFQSRTESPYRWAEEFVTQISGGGPGYELHKS
;
A
#
# COMPACT_ATOMS: atom_id res chain seq x y z
N MET A 1 15.61 -15.69 -1.77
CA MET A 1 16.40 -14.99 -2.79
C MET A 1 15.93 -13.54 -2.76
N LEU A 2 16.76 -12.62 -2.26
CA LEU A 2 16.42 -11.20 -2.23
C LEU A 2 16.64 -10.67 -3.65
N GLU A 3 15.55 -10.26 -4.32
CA GLU A 3 15.60 -9.51 -5.57
C GLU A 3 16.34 -8.20 -5.29
N LEU A 4 17.64 -8.16 -5.60
CA LEU A 4 18.43 -6.93 -5.59
C LEU A 4 17.72 -5.95 -6.52
N GLY A 5 17.13 -4.90 -5.93
CA GLY A 5 16.53 -3.80 -6.67
C GLY A 5 17.51 -3.28 -7.71
N GLU A 6 16.98 -2.95 -8.89
CA GLU A 6 17.73 -2.55 -10.09
C GLU A 6 19.05 -1.83 -9.77
N GLU A 7 20.15 -2.30 -10.36
CA GLU A 7 21.42 -1.58 -10.41
C GLU A 7 21.13 -0.12 -10.73
N LYS A 8 21.36 0.79 -9.76
CA LYS A 8 21.09 2.21 -9.92
C LYS A 8 21.99 2.74 -11.03
N ARG A 9 21.45 2.79 -12.25
CA ARG A 9 22.13 3.45 -13.38
C ARG A 9 22.36 4.92 -13.01
N PRO A 10 23.54 5.47 -13.31
CA PRO A 10 23.80 6.88 -13.07
C PRO A 10 22.80 7.71 -13.89
N LEU A 11 21.99 8.51 -13.19
CA LEU A 11 21.08 9.46 -13.82
C LEU A 11 21.88 10.70 -14.25
N PRO A 12 21.67 11.24 -15.45
CA PRO A 12 22.35 12.45 -15.90
C PRO A 12 21.93 13.65 -15.03
N VAL A 13 22.88 14.52 -14.74
CA VAL A 13 22.67 15.78 -14.03
C VAL A 13 22.86 16.92 -15.03
N LEU A 14 21.80 17.69 -15.29
CA LEU A 14 21.80 18.79 -16.25
C LEU A 14 21.62 20.12 -15.53
N LEU A 15 22.29 21.17 -16.01
CA LEU A 15 22.12 22.54 -15.51
C LEU A 15 20.96 23.19 -16.25
N VAL A 16 19.94 23.63 -15.51
CA VAL A 16 18.70 24.19 -16.08
C VAL A 16 18.29 25.45 -15.32
N SER A 17 17.88 26.48 -16.07
CA SER A 17 17.24 27.68 -15.53
C SER A 17 15.95 27.96 -16.28
N ALA A 18 14.81 27.66 -15.66
CA ALA A 18 13.50 27.84 -16.27
C ALA A 18 13.18 29.33 -16.58
N SER A 19 13.62 30.25 -15.71
CA SER A 19 13.39 31.70 -15.90
C SER A 19 14.26 32.31 -17.00
N GLN A 20 15.39 31.68 -17.32
CA GLN A 20 16.31 32.10 -18.38
C GLN A 20 16.16 31.26 -19.66
N GLY A 21 15.29 30.24 -19.64
CA GLY A 21 15.13 29.28 -20.74
C GLY A 21 16.38 28.41 -21.00
N THR A 22 17.36 28.41 -20.11
CA THR A 22 18.64 27.69 -20.30
C THR A 22 18.50 26.23 -19.92
N GLY A 23 19.01 25.30 -20.75
CA GLY A 23 19.05 23.87 -20.45
C GLY A 23 17.70 23.14 -20.58
N VAL A 24 16.64 23.84 -20.99
CA VAL A 24 15.28 23.27 -21.07
C VAL A 24 15.16 22.31 -22.25
N THR A 25 15.76 22.66 -23.40
CA THR A 25 15.75 21.80 -24.59
C THR A 25 16.50 20.50 -24.32
N GLU A 26 17.70 20.62 -23.75
CA GLU A 26 18.56 19.49 -23.39
C GLU A 26 17.89 18.57 -22.36
N LEU A 27 17.13 19.15 -21.42
CA LEU A 27 16.31 18.37 -20.49
C LEU A 27 15.22 17.58 -21.23
N CYS A 28 14.50 18.20 -22.17
CA CYS A 28 13.47 17.53 -22.96
C CYS A 28 14.05 16.38 -23.80
N GLU A 29 15.18 16.60 -24.47
CA GLU A 29 15.88 15.58 -25.25
C GLU A 29 16.33 14.40 -24.38
N GLU A 30 16.87 14.68 -23.19
CA GLU A 30 17.28 13.63 -22.27
C GLU A 30 16.08 12.85 -21.71
N LEU A 31 14.97 13.53 -21.42
CA LEU A 31 13.72 12.87 -21.01
C LEU A 31 13.21 11.93 -22.11
N GLU A 32 13.22 12.36 -23.37
CA GLU A 32 12.81 11.53 -24.50
C GLU A 32 13.74 10.33 -24.69
N ARG A 33 15.05 10.53 -24.58
CA ARG A 33 16.05 9.45 -24.62
C ARG A 33 15.80 8.41 -23.53
N GLN A 34 15.55 8.85 -22.29
CA GLN A 34 15.23 7.95 -21.18
C GLN A 34 13.90 7.23 -21.40
N TYR A 35 12.88 7.93 -21.89
CA TYR A 35 11.58 7.35 -22.20
C TYR A 35 11.72 6.23 -23.23
N LEU A 36 12.41 6.47 -24.36
CA LEU A 36 12.62 5.46 -25.40
C LEU A 36 13.39 4.25 -24.87
N LEU A 37 14.41 4.46 -24.05
CA LEU A 37 15.17 3.38 -23.41
C LEU A 37 14.29 2.52 -22.49
N LEU A 38 13.52 3.15 -21.60
CA LEU A 38 12.66 2.46 -20.63
C LEU A 38 11.41 1.85 -21.26
N ASN A 39 10.95 2.40 -22.37
CA ASN A 39 9.85 1.83 -23.14
C ASN A 39 10.34 0.63 -23.96
N GLY A 40 11.49 0.75 -24.62
CA GLY A 40 12.07 -0.29 -25.46
C GLY A 40 12.48 -1.55 -24.69
N ASN A 41 12.84 -1.43 -23.42
CA ASN A 41 13.15 -2.58 -22.56
C ASN A 41 11.95 -3.06 -21.71
N GLY A 42 10.76 -2.48 -21.88
CA GLY A 42 9.54 -2.85 -21.16
C GLY A 42 9.48 -2.40 -19.69
N GLU A 43 10.47 -1.67 -19.19
CA GLU A 43 10.55 -1.27 -17.79
C GLU A 43 9.42 -0.31 -17.39
N LEU A 44 8.96 0.57 -18.29
CA LEU A 44 7.79 1.42 -18.03
C LEU A 44 6.52 0.59 -17.77
N ALA A 45 6.31 -0.47 -18.55
CA ALA A 45 5.16 -1.35 -18.39
C ALA A 45 5.25 -2.13 -17.08
N ARG A 46 6.43 -2.65 -16.74
CA ARG A 46 6.69 -3.33 -15.46
C ARG A 46 6.41 -2.42 -14.27
N ARG A 47 6.97 -1.20 -14.27
CA ARG A 47 6.75 -0.19 -13.21
C ARG A 47 5.28 0.21 -13.09
N ARG A 48 4.58 0.36 -14.22
CA ARG A 48 3.14 0.66 -14.23
C ARG A 48 2.34 -0.48 -13.59
N ALA A 49 2.64 -1.73 -13.90
CA ALA A 49 1.97 -2.89 -13.29
C ALA A 49 2.23 -2.96 -11.77
N LEU A 50 3.47 -2.74 -11.34
CA LEU A 50 3.82 -2.69 -9.90
C LEU A 50 3.12 -1.56 -9.16
N ARG A 51 3.06 -0.36 -9.76
CA ARG A 51 2.34 0.78 -9.21
C ARG A 51 0.84 0.48 -9.09
N LEU A 52 0.21 0.01 -10.17
CA LEU A 52 -1.21 -0.34 -10.17
C LEU A 52 -1.54 -1.40 -9.12
N ARG A 53 -0.72 -2.45 -9.00
CA ARG A 53 -0.87 -3.45 -7.95
C ARG A 53 -0.83 -2.84 -6.55
N SER A 54 0.11 -1.92 -6.32
CA SER A 54 0.27 -1.26 -5.01
C SER A 54 -0.92 -0.33 -4.69
N GLU A 55 -1.38 0.42 -5.68
CA GLU A 55 -2.57 1.27 -5.57
C GLU A 55 -3.82 0.44 -5.27
N LEU A 56 -4.05 -0.64 -6.02
CA LEU A 56 -5.18 -1.55 -5.78
C LEU A 56 -5.13 -2.19 -4.40
N LEU A 57 -3.95 -2.66 -3.95
CA LEU A 57 -3.80 -3.21 -2.60
C LEU A 57 -4.07 -2.17 -1.51
N THR A 58 -3.73 -0.90 -1.75
CA THR A 58 -4.01 0.20 -0.83
C THR A 58 -5.52 0.42 -0.73
N LEU A 59 -6.20 0.57 -1.87
CA LEU A 59 -7.65 0.76 -1.92
C LEU A 59 -8.42 -0.41 -1.29
N VAL A 60 -7.98 -1.65 -1.53
CA VAL A 60 -8.59 -2.84 -0.92
C VAL A 60 -8.40 -2.83 0.59
N ARG A 61 -7.20 -2.51 1.08
CA ARG A 61 -6.92 -2.44 2.52
C ARG A 61 -7.78 -1.37 3.20
N GLU A 62 -7.83 -0.17 2.63
CA GLU A 62 -8.66 0.92 3.13
C GLU A 62 -10.15 0.53 3.12
N GLY A 63 -10.62 -0.12 2.05
CA GLY A 63 -11.99 -0.61 1.96
C GLY A 63 -12.33 -1.64 3.05
N ILE A 64 -11.42 -2.60 3.31
CA ILE A 64 -11.57 -3.59 4.39
C ILE A 64 -11.57 -2.89 5.75
N GLU A 65 -10.65 -1.95 5.97
CA GLU A 65 -10.59 -1.22 7.24
C GLU A 65 -11.89 -0.46 7.51
N GLN A 66 -12.38 0.30 6.53
CA GLN A 66 -13.56 1.14 6.68
C GLN A 66 -14.85 0.35 6.84
N ARG A 67 -15.02 -0.73 6.05
CA ARG A 67 -16.30 -1.43 5.94
C ARG A 67 -16.41 -2.63 6.87
N LEU A 68 -15.29 -3.30 7.17
CA LEU A 68 -15.28 -4.51 7.98
C LEU A 68 -14.64 -4.27 9.35
N LEU A 69 -13.45 -3.67 9.42
CA LEU A 69 -12.73 -3.56 10.69
C LEU A 69 -13.33 -2.48 11.61
N ARG A 70 -13.58 -1.26 11.12
CA ARG A 70 -14.09 -0.16 11.95
C ARG A 70 -15.38 -0.51 12.69
N PRO A 71 -16.44 -1.04 12.05
CA PRO A 71 -17.66 -1.42 12.78
C PRO A 71 -17.42 -2.47 13.87
N LEU A 72 -16.49 -3.41 13.66
CA LEU A 72 -16.15 -4.43 14.65
C LEU A 72 -15.34 -3.86 15.82
N LEU A 73 -14.42 -2.94 15.54
CA LEU A 73 -13.59 -2.28 16.55
C LEU A 73 -14.37 -1.23 17.35
N ASP A 74 -15.38 -0.61 16.76
CA ASP A 74 -16.30 0.31 17.45
C ASP A 74 -17.40 -0.45 18.24
N SER A 75 -17.40 -1.79 18.19
CA SER A 75 -18.42 -2.60 18.85
C SER A 75 -18.22 -2.68 20.38
N PRO A 76 -19.32 -2.82 21.16
CA PRO A 76 -19.23 -3.04 22.61
C PRO A 76 -18.43 -4.29 22.99
N MET A 77 -18.38 -5.30 22.12
CA MET A 77 -17.60 -6.53 22.33
C MET A 77 -16.09 -6.23 22.35
N PHE A 78 -15.62 -5.37 21.44
CA PHE A 78 -14.21 -4.97 21.41
C PHE A 78 -13.84 -4.14 22.64
N ALA A 79 -14.69 -3.19 23.04
CA ALA A 79 -14.49 -2.39 24.24
C ALA A 79 -14.35 -3.27 25.51
N GLN A 80 -15.21 -4.27 25.68
CA GLN A 80 -15.11 -5.23 26.79
C GLN A 80 -13.82 -6.06 26.74
N SER A 81 -13.38 -6.47 25.55
CA SER A 81 -12.11 -7.20 25.38
C SER A 81 -10.92 -6.32 25.80
N LEU A 82 -10.96 -5.03 25.46
CA LEU A 82 -9.94 -4.06 25.87
C LEU A 82 -9.85 -3.91 27.40
N GLU A 83 -10.99 -3.85 28.10
CA GLU A 83 -11.03 -3.84 29.57
C GLU A 83 -10.38 -5.09 30.17
N ARG A 84 -10.64 -6.28 29.58
CA ARG A 84 -10.03 -7.55 30.04
C ARG A 84 -8.53 -7.63 29.81
N PHE A 85 -8.01 -6.97 28.78
CA PHE A 85 -6.55 -6.86 28.58
C PHE A 85 -5.93 -5.92 29.61
N GLN A 86 -6.60 -4.81 29.93
CA GLN A 86 -6.13 -3.88 30.96
C GLN A 86 -6.06 -4.54 32.33
N SER A 87 -7.02 -5.40 32.67
CA SER A 87 -6.99 -6.22 33.90
C SER A 87 -6.05 -7.43 33.84
N ARG A 88 -5.27 -7.58 32.75
CA ARG A 88 -4.28 -8.67 32.51
C ARG A 88 -4.88 -10.09 32.60
N THR A 89 -6.18 -10.21 32.37
CA THR A 89 -6.91 -11.48 32.40
C THR A 89 -6.87 -12.23 31.07
N GLU A 90 -6.64 -11.53 29.97
CA GLU A 90 -6.51 -12.12 28.63
C GLU A 90 -5.21 -11.64 27.93
N SER A 91 -4.70 -12.45 27.00
CA SER A 91 -3.52 -12.11 26.20
C SER A 91 -3.94 -11.39 24.91
N PRO A 92 -3.48 -10.16 24.67
CA PRO A 92 -3.83 -9.40 23.46
C PRO A 92 -3.43 -10.12 22.17
N TYR A 93 -2.29 -10.81 22.17
CA TYR A 93 -1.79 -11.54 21.01
C TYR A 93 -2.68 -12.73 20.65
N ARG A 94 -3.07 -13.53 21.65
CA ARG A 94 -3.95 -14.68 21.44
C ARG A 94 -5.34 -14.23 20.96
N TRP A 95 -5.89 -13.20 21.61
CA TRP A 95 -7.19 -12.67 21.21
C TRP A 95 -7.16 -12.12 19.78
N ALA A 96 -6.08 -11.44 19.37
CA ALA A 96 -5.96 -10.92 18.00
C ALA A 96 -5.92 -12.05 16.95
N GLU A 97 -5.21 -13.14 17.22
CA GLU A 97 -5.19 -14.32 16.33
C GLU A 97 -6.57 -14.97 16.22
N GLU A 98 -7.26 -15.14 17.35
CA GLU A 98 -8.63 -15.69 17.38
C GLU A 98 -9.61 -14.80 16.63
N PHE A 99 -9.54 -13.49 16.84
CA PHE A 99 -10.37 -12.49 16.17
C PHE A 99 -10.18 -12.50 14.65
N VAL A 100 -8.92 -12.53 14.17
CA VAL A 100 -8.62 -12.64 12.73
C VAL A 100 -9.13 -13.96 12.14
N THR A 101 -9.02 -15.05 12.89
CA THR A 101 -9.54 -16.37 12.48
C THR A 101 -11.07 -16.35 12.34
N GLN A 102 -11.78 -15.71 13.27
CA GLN A 102 -13.24 -15.58 13.22
C GLN A 102 -13.72 -14.75 12.03
N ILE A 103 -13.05 -13.64 11.73
CA ILE A 103 -13.36 -12.83 10.54
C ILE A 103 -13.15 -13.65 9.25
N SER A 104 -12.07 -14.44 9.21
CA SER A 104 -11.72 -15.25 8.03
C SER A 104 -12.66 -16.45 7.81
N GLY A 105 -13.26 -16.96 8.88
CA GLY A 105 -14.16 -18.13 8.87
C GLY A 105 -15.65 -17.81 8.69
N GLY A 106 -16.03 -16.55 8.47
CA GLY A 106 -17.44 -16.15 8.39
C GLY A 106 -18.16 -16.17 9.75
N GLY A 107 -17.42 -16.00 10.85
CA GLY A 107 -17.95 -15.95 12.21
C GLY A 107 -18.89 -14.76 12.45
N PRO A 108 -19.50 -14.65 13.64
CA PRO A 108 -20.71 -13.86 13.93
C PRO A 108 -20.64 -12.34 13.61
N GLY A 109 -19.46 -11.79 13.30
CA GLY A 109 -19.32 -10.45 12.74
C GLY A 109 -19.83 -10.30 11.30
N TYR A 110 -20.01 -11.38 10.54
CA TYR A 110 -20.55 -11.35 9.17
C TYR A 110 -22.09 -11.22 9.14
N GLU A 111 -22.78 -11.60 10.22
CA GLU A 111 -24.24 -11.52 10.30
C GLU A 111 -24.78 -10.11 10.55
N LEU A 112 -23.91 -9.17 10.97
CA LEU A 112 -24.28 -7.76 11.23
C LEU A 112 -24.52 -6.92 9.96
N HIS A 113 -24.24 -7.45 8.76
CA HIS A 113 -24.40 -6.73 7.49
C HIS A 113 -25.61 -7.19 6.66
N LYS A 114 -26.51 -8.01 7.22
CA LYS A 114 -27.80 -8.32 6.59
C LYS A 114 -28.94 -7.64 7.36
N SER A 115 -29.16 -6.36 7.12
CA SER A 115 -30.43 -5.67 7.35
C SER A 115 -30.61 -4.60 6.29
#